data_AF-A0AA43V2T5-F1
#
_entry.id   AF-A0AA43V2T5-F1
#
_cell.length_a   1.000
_cell.length_b   1.000
_cell.length_c   1.000
_cell.angle_alpha   90.00
_cell.angle_beta   90.00
_cell.angle_gamma   90.00
#
_symmetry.space_group_name_H-M   'P 1'
#
loop_
_entity.id
_entity.type
_entity.pdbx_description
1 polymer ?
#
loop_
_entity_poly.entity_id
_entity_poly.type
_entity_poly.pdbx_seq_one_letter_code
_entity_poly.pdbx_strand_id
1 'polypeptide(L)'
;TETGIERMTIMTQTTDGFELSERDLEMRGPGDFFGVKQSGLPDFLVANLVEDYRMLEVARDEAAELIQSGVFFENTYQHLRHFVEENLLHRSFD
;
A
#
# COMPACT_ATOMS: atom_id res chain seq x y z
N THR A 1 6.32 28.93 5.41
CA THR A 1 5.64 28.24 6.53
C THR A 1 6.61 27.22 7.09
N GLU A 2 6.48 26.85 8.36
CA GLU A 2 7.31 25.84 9.02
C GLU A 2 7.31 24.51 8.21
N THR A 3 6.14 24.10 7.73
CA THR A 3 5.94 22.96 6.82
C THR A 3 6.72 23.06 5.50
N GLY A 4 6.93 24.27 4.96
CA GLY A 4 7.67 24.46 3.71
C GLY A 4 9.18 24.25 3.88
N ILE A 5 9.71 24.55 5.07
CA ILE A 5 11.13 24.36 5.40
C ILE A 5 11.42 22.87 5.58
N GLU A 6 10.51 22.15 6.24
CA GLU A 6 10.61 20.71 6.46
C GLU A 6 10.61 19.92 5.15
N ARG A 7 9.71 20.26 4.21
CA ARG A 7 9.67 19.65 2.86
C ARG A 7 10.96 19.86 2.07
N MET A 8 11.50 21.08 2.09
CA MET A 8 12.77 21.38 1.42
C MET A 8 13.95 20.64 2.04
N THR A 9 13.91 20.41 3.36
CA THR A 9 14.94 19.65 4.06
C THR A 9 14.92 18.19 3.63
N ILE A 10 13.75 17.55 3.63
CA ILE A 10 13.56 16.16 3.20
C ILE A 10 13.99 15.95 1.74
N MET A 11 13.67 16.91 0.85
CA MET A 11 14.12 16.89 -0.55
C MET A 11 15.65 16.90 -0.72
N THR A 12 16.42 17.32 0.29
CA THR A 12 17.89 17.32 0.27
C THR A 12 18.52 16.13 0.99
N GLN A 13 17.73 15.35 1.72
CA GLN A 13 18.22 14.23 2.53
C GLN A 13 18.30 12.92 1.74
N THR A 14 17.45 12.74 0.74
CA THR A 14 17.40 11.52 -0.06
C THR A 14 16.99 11.82 -1.50
N THR A 15 17.53 11.03 -2.44
CA THR A 15 17.14 11.06 -3.86
C THR A 15 16.25 9.89 -4.24
N ASP A 16 15.89 9.03 -3.28
CA ASP A 16 14.93 7.95 -3.49
C ASP A 16 13.50 8.48 -3.47
N GLY A 17 12.79 8.31 -4.59
CA GLY A 17 11.42 8.78 -4.76
C GLY A 17 10.41 8.09 -3.84
N PHE A 18 10.68 6.86 -3.38
CA PHE A 18 9.79 6.16 -2.47
C PHE A 18 9.88 6.73 -1.05
N GLU A 19 11.09 6.92 -0.55
CA GLU A 19 11.33 7.51 0.78
C GLU A 19 10.82 8.96 0.86
N LEU A 20 11.00 9.74 -0.21
CA LEU A 20 10.41 11.09 -0.32
C LEU A 20 8.89 11.07 -0.23
N SER A 21 8.26 10.11 -0.88
CA SER A 21 6.80 9.97 -0.90
C SER A 21 6.24 9.54 0.46
N GLU A 22 6.95 8.66 1.17
CA GLU A 22 6.60 8.24 2.53
C GLU A 22 6.67 9.41 3.51
N ARG A 23 7.77 10.17 3.50
CA ARG A 23 7.95 11.35 4.36
C ARG A 23 6.95 12.47 4.06
N ASP A 24 6.61 12.69 2.79
CA ASP A 24 5.58 13.67 2.39
C ASP A 24 4.18 13.21 2.83
N LEU A 25 3.91 11.91 2.84
CA LEU A 25 2.67 11.32 3.37
C LEU A 25 2.57 11.48 4.90
N GLU A 26 3.66 11.22 5.63
CA GLU A 26 3.72 11.42 7.08
C GLU A 26 3.45 12.89 7.47
N MET A 27 4.04 13.85 6.73
CA MET A 27 3.83 15.29 6.97
C MET A 27 2.40 15.76 6.68
N ARG A 28 1.75 15.21 5.65
CA ARG A 28 0.34 15.56 5.33
C ARG A 28 -0.66 14.87 6.25
N GLY A 29 -0.25 13.77 6.87
CA GLY A 29 -1.10 12.91 7.67
C GLY A 29 -2.05 12.06 6.83
N PRO A 30 -2.64 11.01 7.42
CA PRO A 30 -3.44 10.01 6.70
C PRO A 30 -4.75 10.57 6.10
N GLY A 31 -5.17 11.78 6.48
CA GLY A 31 -6.40 12.41 5.99
C GLY A 31 -6.29 13.01 4.58
N ASP A 32 -5.09 13.39 4.13
CA ASP A 32 -4.87 14.06 2.84
C ASP A 32 -4.61 13.07 1.68
N PHE A 33 -4.46 11.78 1.99
CA PHE A 33 -4.38 10.70 0.98
C PHE A 33 -5.73 10.47 0.29
N PHE A 34 -6.82 10.69 1.03
CA PHE A 34 -8.19 10.48 0.57
C PHE A 34 -8.91 11.79 0.18
N GLY A 35 -8.20 12.92 0.24
CA GLY A 35 -8.64 14.22 -0.23
C GLY A 35 -8.66 14.30 -1.75
N VAL A 36 -9.73 13.77 -2.36
CA VAL A 36 -10.16 14.04 -3.74
C VAL A 36 -9.05 13.87 -4.80
N LYS A 37 -8.83 12.60 -5.20
CA LYS A 37 -8.07 12.16 -6.39
C LYS A 37 -6.55 12.39 -6.33
N GLN A 38 -5.82 11.39 -5.84
CA GLN A 38 -4.54 11.06 -6.47
C GLN A 38 -4.82 10.21 -7.72
N SER A 39 -4.38 10.70 -8.88
CA SER A 39 -4.35 9.91 -10.11
C SER A 39 -3.39 8.74 -9.93
N GLY A 40 -3.90 7.51 -9.85
CA GLY A 40 -3.08 6.29 -9.77
C GLY A 40 -3.56 5.23 -8.77
N LEU A 41 -4.64 5.46 -8.03
CA LEU A 41 -5.29 4.38 -7.26
C LEU A 41 -6.30 3.65 -8.18
N PRO A 42 -6.20 2.32 -8.34
CA PRO A 42 -7.19 1.54 -9.07
C PRO A 42 -8.58 1.74 -8.47
N ASP A 43 -9.60 1.91 -9.32
CA ASP A 43 -10.99 2.01 -8.88
C ASP A 43 -11.44 0.67 -8.26
N PHE A 44 -11.34 0.55 -6.93
CA PHE A 44 -11.86 -0.63 -6.22
C PHE A 44 -13.39 -0.59 -6.18
N LEU A 45 -14.02 -1.64 -6.70
CA LEU A 45 -15.45 -1.68 -7.01
C LEU A 45 -16.39 -1.75 -5.78
N VAL A 46 -15.90 -1.97 -4.53
CA VAL A 46 -16.79 -2.34 -3.40
C VAL A 46 -16.43 -1.80 -2.00
N ALA A 47 -15.27 -1.17 -1.74
CA ALA A 47 -14.89 -0.77 -0.37
C ALA A 47 -14.73 0.75 -0.22
N ASN A 48 -15.20 1.31 0.89
CA ASN A 48 -14.90 2.68 1.28
C ASN A 48 -13.45 2.69 1.80
N LEU A 49 -12.50 2.96 0.91
CA LEU A 49 -11.06 2.87 1.15
C LEU A 49 -10.62 3.65 2.41
N VAL A 50 -11.36 4.69 2.80
CA VAL A 50 -11.09 5.51 3.99
C VAL A 50 -11.47 4.79 5.28
N GLU A 51 -12.61 4.09 5.30
CA GLU A 51 -13.11 3.40 6.49
C GLU A 51 -12.42 2.05 6.69
N ASP A 52 -12.11 1.37 5.58
CA ASP A 52 -11.55 0.01 5.60
C ASP A 52 -10.02 -0.02 5.47
N TYR A 53 -9.35 1.13 5.34
CA TYR A 53 -7.89 1.20 5.18
C TYR A 53 -7.14 0.40 6.25
N ARG A 54 -7.53 0.57 7.52
CA ARG A 54 -6.89 -0.14 8.63
C ARG A 54 -7.08 -1.66 8.52
N MET A 55 -8.21 -2.10 7.98
CA MET A 55 -8.47 -3.52 7.74
C MET A 55 -7.61 -4.04 6.58
N LEU A 56 -7.43 -3.25 5.52
CA LEU A 56 -6.56 -3.60 4.40
C LEU A 56 -5.08 -3.62 4.78
N GLU A 57 -4.65 -2.70 5.64
CA GLU A 57 -3.29 -2.67 6.20
C GLU A 57 -3.00 -3.93 7.02
N VAL A 58 -3.92 -4.28 7.95
CA VAL A 58 -3.81 -5.52 8.73
C VAL A 58 -3.80 -6.76 7.81
N ALA A 59 -4.69 -6.81 6.82
CA ALA A 59 -4.74 -7.94 5.88
C ALA A 59 -3.44 -8.06 5.05
N ARG A 60 -2.84 -6.94 4.65
CA ARG A 60 -1.53 -6.91 3.96
C ARG A 60 -0.43 -7.46 4.85
N ASP A 61 -0.38 -7.01 6.09
CA ASP A 61 0.66 -7.40 7.04
C ASP A 61 0.54 -8.90 7.39
N GLU A 62 -0.68 -9.40 7.62
CA GLU A 62 -0.94 -10.84 7.82
C GLU A 62 -0.55 -11.67 6.59
N ALA A 63 -0.86 -11.19 5.37
CA ALA A 63 -0.45 -11.88 4.16
C ALA A 63 1.07 -11.94 4.02
N ALA A 64 1.78 -10.86 4.39
CA ALA A 64 3.24 -10.83 4.38
C ALA A 64 3.83 -11.81 5.40
N GLU A 65 3.29 -11.87 6.61
CA GLU A 65 3.70 -12.83 7.64
C GLU A 65 3.45 -14.29 7.21
N LEU A 66 2.29 -14.55 6.60
CA LEU A 66 1.94 -15.87 6.09
C LEU A 66 2.92 -16.37 5.01
N ILE A 67 3.39 -15.46 4.14
CA ILE A 67 4.41 -15.76 3.14
C ILE A 67 5.78 -15.97 3.79
N GLN A 68 6.20 -15.08 4.70
CA GLN A 68 7.50 -15.13 5.36
C GLN A 68 7.68 -16.38 6.24
N SER A 69 6.62 -16.79 6.94
CA SER A 69 6.62 -18.02 7.75
C SER A 69 6.75 -19.30 6.92
N GLY A 70 6.59 -19.22 5.60
CA GLY A 70 6.65 -20.36 4.68
C GLY A 70 5.39 -21.22 4.67
N VAL A 71 4.47 -21.01 5.62
CA VAL A 71 3.22 -21.76 5.76
C VAL A 71 2.34 -21.57 4.52
N PHE A 72 2.41 -20.40 3.88
CA PHE A 72 1.71 -20.17 2.60
C PHE A 72 2.04 -21.20 1.53
N PHE A 73 3.21 -21.85 1.56
CA PHE A 73 3.65 -22.82 0.57
C PHE A 73 3.32 -24.27 0.95
N GLU A 74 2.72 -24.51 2.12
CA GLU A 74 2.26 -25.83 2.54
C GLU A 74 0.97 -26.26 1.82
N ASN A 75 0.64 -27.56 1.85
CA ASN A 75 -0.55 -28.07 1.15
C ASN A 75 -1.87 -27.44 1.63
N THR A 76 -1.94 -26.97 2.87
CA THR A 76 -3.12 -26.30 3.44
C THR A 76 -3.61 -25.12 2.59
N TYR A 77 -2.69 -24.38 1.95
CA TYR A 77 -3.00 -23.20 1.14
C TYR A 77 -2.95 -23.45 -0.38
N GLN A 78 -2.89 -24.71 -0.83
CA GLN A 78 -2.72 -25.06 -2.25
C GLN A 78 -3.80 -24.46 -3.15
N HIS A 79 -5.06 -24.51 -2.75
CA HIS A 79 -6.17 -23.94 -3.53
C HIS A 79 -6.09 -22.42 -3.66
N LEU A 80 -5.68 -21.74 -2.58
CA LEU A 80 -5.50 -20.29 -2.59
C LEU A 80 -4.32 -19.90 -3.50
N ARG A 81 -3.19 -20.61 -3.42
CA ARG A 81 -2.06 -20.38 -4.32
C ARG A 81 -2.46 -20.52 -5.79
N HIS A 82 -3.13 -21.62 -6.13
CA HIS A 82 -3.60 -21.86 -7.49
C HIS A 82 -4.54 -20.76 -7.98
N PHE A 83 -5.47 -20.32 -7.14
CA PHE A 83 -6.36 -19.20 -7.48
C PHE A 83 -5.58 -17.90 -7.76
N VAL A 84 -4.62 -17.55 -6.91
CA VAL A 84 -3.78 -16.35 -7.08
C VAL A 84 -2.97 -16.44 -8.37
N GLU A 85 -2.38 -17.60 -8.65
CA GLU A 85 -1.59 -17.86 -9.85
C GLU A 85 -2.41 -17.68 -11.13
N GLU A 86 -3.63 -18.22 -11.16
CA GLU A 86 -4.47 -18.17 -12.37
C GLU A 86 -5.16 -16.82 -12.58
N ASN A 87 -5.53 -16.12 -11.50
CA ASN A 87 -6.44 -14.97 -11.59
C ASN A 87 -5.75 -13.62 -11.34
N LEU A 88 -4.61 -13.59 -10.65
CA LEU A 88 -4.01 -12.35 -10.17
C LEU A 88 -2.59 -12.09 -10.70
N LEU A 89 -1.81 -13.12 -11.04
CA LEU A 89 -0.45 -12.93 -11.59
C LEU A 89 -0.41 -12.19 -12.94
N HIS A 90 -1.51 -12.22 -13.70
CA HIS A 90 -1.61 -11.59 -15.02
C HIS A 90 -2.51 -10.35 -15.05
N ARG A 91 -3.00 -9.92 -13.88
CA ARG A 91 -3.90 -8.77 -13.80
C ARG A 91 -3.06 -7.50 -13.66
N SER A 92 -3.11 -6.64 -14.68
CA SER A 92 -2.59 -5.28 -14.56
C SER A 92 -3.50 -4.50 -13.61
N PHE A 93 -2.92 -3.97 -12.53
CA PHE A 93 -3.59 -3.04 -11.64
C PHE A 93 -3.15 -1.62 -12.05
N ASP A 94 -3.62 -1.19 -13.21
CA ASP A 94 -3.50 0.21 -13.67
C ASP A 94 -4.56 1.11 -13.00
#